data_AF-A0A346XXA1-F1
#
_entry.id   AF-A0A346XXA1-F1
#
_cell.length_a   1.000
_cell.length_b   1.000
_cell.length_c   1.000
_cell.angle_alpha   90.00
_cell.angle_beta   90.00
_cell.angle_gamma   90.00
#
_symmetry.space_group_name_H-M   'P 1'
#
loop_
_entity.id
_entity.type
_entity.pdbx_description
1 polymer ?
#
loop_
_entity_poly.entity_id
_entity_poly.type
_entity_poly.pdbx_seq_one_letter_code
_entity_poly.pdbx_strand_id
1 'polypeptide(L)'
;MVLTDHVFDKVRSIDMTLAEFEELLGGGAVIEEAAVDDGVKELVLIIEWTRPLHVVVVVDDIREEERIVTVYEPDKERWSADYKVRKP
;
A
#
# COMPACT_ATOMS: atom_id res chain seq x y z
N MET A 1 7.37 -8.68 -7.41
CA MET A 1 6.10 -7.98 -7.13
C MET A 1 4.98 -8.51 -8.00
N VAL A 2 3.86 -8.89 -7.39
CA VAL A 2 2.63 -9.35 -8.04
C VAL A 2 1.53 -8.31 -7.85
N LEU A 3 0.95 -7.82 -8.95
CA LEU A 3 -0.28 -7.04 -8.96
C LEU A 3 -1.45 -7.90 -9.44
N THR A 4 -2.60 -7.73 -8.81
CA THR A 4 -3.85 -8.37 -9.22
C THR A 4 -4.69 -7.41 -10.06
N ASP A 5 -5.62 -7.94 -10.86
CA ASP A 5 -6.61 -7.13 -11.60
C ASP A 5 -7.36 -6.16 -10.68
N HIS A 6 -7.65 -6.59 -9.44
CA HIS A 6 -8.28 -5.73 -8.43
C HIS A 6 -7.47 -4.47 -8.13
N VAL A 7 -6.14 -4.59 -7.97
CA VAL A 7 -5.26 -3.44 -7.71
C VAL A 7 -5.21 -2.54 -8.93
N PHE A 8 -5.16 -3.12 -10.12
CA PHE A 8 -5.15 -2.37 -11.37
C PHE A 8 -6.42 -1.53 -11.57
N ASP A 9 -7.59 -2.11 -11.27
CA ASP A 9 -8.87 -1.39 -11.28
C ASP A 9 -8.89 -0.26 -10.26
N LYS A 10 -8.33 -0.48 -9.06
CA LYS A 10 -8.21 0.56 -8.02
C LYS A 10 -7.32 1.72 -8.47
N VAL A 11 -6.13 1.43 -8.97
CA VAL A 11 -5.19 2.45 -9.48
C VAL A 11 -5.86 3.31 -10.55
N ARG A 12 -6.56 2.68 -11.51
CA ARG A 12 -7.33 3.41 -12.53
C ARG A 12 -8.47 4.24 -11.97
N SER A 13 -9.19 3.75 -10.96
CA SER A 13 -10.31 4.49 -10.35
C SER A 13 -9.88 5.76 -9.62
N ILE A 14 -8.58 5.89 -9.32
CA ILE A 14 -7.98 7.05 -8.64
C ILE A 14 -7.34 8.01 -9.67
N ASP A 15 -7.55 7.77 -10.97
CA ASP A 15 -6.99 8.50 -12.11
C ASP A 15 -5.46 8.42 -12.21
N MET A 16 -4.87 7.31 -11.79
CA MET A 16 -3.43 7.05 -11.87
C MET A 16 -3.13 5.97 -12.92
N THR A 17 -2.01 6.12 -13.64
CA THR A 17 -1.50 5.06 -14.52
C THR A 17 -0.68 4.03 -13.75
N LEU A 18 -0.61 2.80 -14.26
CA LEU A 18 0.22 1.76 -13.63
C LEU A 18 1.70 2.16 -13.55
N ALA A 19 2.22 2.82 -14.59
CA ALA A 19 3.61 3.26 -14.62
C ALA A 19 3.92 4.31 -13.53
N GLU A 20 3.03 5.30 -13.35
CA GLU A 20 3.15 6.28 -12.25
C GLU A 20 3.08 5.59 -10.89
N PHE A 21 2.17 4.62 -10.75
CA PHE A 21 2.02 3.88 -9.50
C PHE A 21 3.31 3.11 -9.13
N GLU A 22 3.90 2.40 -10.10
CA GLU A 22 5.15 1.66 -9.90
C GLU A 22 6.33 2.59 -9.56
N GLU A 23 6.42 3.75 -10.22
CA GLU A 23 7.46 4.75 -9.93
C GLU A 23 7.34 5.29 -8.49
N LEU A 24 6.11 5.64 -8.08
CA LEU A 24 5.84 6.19 -6.75
C LEU A 24 6.01 5.15 -5.64
N LEU A 25 5.71 3.88 -5.91
CA LEU A 25 5.83 2.80 -4.93
C LEU A 25 7.27 2.65 -4.41
N GLY A 26 8.28 2.86 -5.28
CA GLY A 26 9.69 2.83 -4.88
C GLY A 26 10.09 3.94 -3.89
N GLY A 27 9.28 5.00 -3.77
CA GLY A 27 9.47 6.10 -2.81
C GLY A 27 8.54 6.03 -1.59
N GLY A 28 7.67 5.02 -1.50
CA GLY A 28 6.71 4.88 -0.40
C GLY A 28 7.38 4.64 0.94
N ALA A 29 6.81 5.17 2.01
CA ALA A 29 7.29 4.93 3.37
C ALA A 29 6.39 3.91 4.08
N VAL A 30 6.98 2.88 4.68
CA VAL A 30 6.24 1.94 5.54
C VAL A 30 5.78 2.67 6.80
N ILE A 31 4.49 2.67 7.07
CA ILE A 31 3.85 3.31 8.23
C ILE A 31 3.25 2.31 9.21
N GLU A 32 2.98 1.09 8.76
CA GLU A 32 2.51 -0.02 9.59
C GLU A 32 3.12 -1.32 9.08
N GLU A 33 3.57 -2.17 10.00
CA GLU A 33 4.04 -3.53 9.72
C GLU A 33 3.36 -4.47 10.73
N ALA A 34 2.73 -5.52 10.20
CA ALA A 34 2.08 -6.56 11.01
C ALA A 34 2.53 -7.94 10.53
N ALA A 35 3.03 -8.77 11.46
CA ALA A 35 3.27 -10.17 11.17
C ALA A 35 1.94 -10.91 11.02
N VAL A 36 1.77 -11.63 9.90
CA VAL A 36 0.54 -12.38 9.58
C VAL A 36 0.75 -13.88 9.81
N ASP A 37 1.92 -14.39 9.41
CA ASP A 37 2.34 -15.79 9.59
C ASP A 37 3.88 -15.86 9.67
N ASP A 38 4.45 -17.05 9.86
CA ASP A 38 5.90 -17.26 9.90
C ASP A 38 6.54 -16.84 8.56
N GLY A 39 7.40 -15.82 8.61
CA GLY A 39 8.01 -15.21 7.42
C GLY A 39 7.05 -14.42 6.51
N VAL A 40 5.81 -14.16 6.94
CA VAL A 40 4.82 -13.39 6.16
C VAL A 40 4.39 -12.14 6.91
N LYS A 41 4.52 -10.99 6.25
CA LYS A 41 4.21 -9.68 6.80
C LYS A 41 3.22 -8.93 5.92
N GLU A 42 2.32 -8.19 6.55
CA GLU A 42 1.52 -7.16 5.91
C GLU A 42 2.13 -5.78 6.22
N LEU A 43 2.42 -5.02 5.18
CA LEU A 43 2.94 -3.67 5.24
C LEU A 43 1.88 -2.71 4.74
N VAL A 44 1.70 -1.59 5.44
CA VAL A 44 0.98 -0.43 4.90
C VAL A 44 2.02 0.64 4.59
N LEU A 45 2.08 1.03 3.32
CA LEU A 45 2.93 2.11 2.84
C LEU A 45 2.08 3.35 2.62
N ILE A 46 2.64 4.52 2.93
CA ILE A 46 2.11 5.81 2.48
C ILE A 46 2.92 6.30 1.27
N ILE A 47 2.21 6.70 0.23
CA ILE A 47 2.75 7.34 -0.96
C ILE A 47 2.20 8.75 -1.04
N GLU A 48 3.11 9.71 -1.20
CA GLU A 48 2.75 11.10 -1.45
C GLU A 48 2.55 11.29 -2.96
N TRP A 49 1.30 11.43 -3.38
CA TRP A 49 0.92 11.81 -4.75
C TRP A 49 0.16 13.14 -4.73
N THR A 50 -0.66 13.43 -5.74
CA THR A 50 -1.61 14.56 -5.71
C THR A 50 -2.48 14.56 -4.44
N ARG A 51 -2.66 13.38 -3.84
CA ARG A 51 -3.26 13.09 -2.54
C ARG A 51 -2.54 11.88 -1.91
N PRO A 52 -2.51 11.75 -0.57
CA PRO A 52 -1.87 10.61 0.08
C PRO A 52 -2.60 9.33 -0.29
N LEU A 53 -1.85 8.27 -0.56
CA LEU A 53 -2.38 6.94 -0.84
C LEU A 53 -1.77 5.92 0.11
N HIS A 54 -2.60 5.01 0.60
CA HIS A 54 -2.16 3.83 1.32
C HIS A 54 -2.10 2.63 0.38
N VAL A 55 -0.97 1.94 0.41
CA VAL A 55 -0.76 0.70 -0.33
C VAL A 55 -0.55 -0.42 0.68
N VAL A 56 -1.37 -1.47 0.58
CA VAL A 56 -1.20 -2.66 1.40
C VAL A 56 -0.41 -3.68 0.59
N VAL A 57 0.71 -4.10 1.14
CA VAL A 57 1.62 -5.08 0.53
C VAL A 57 1.78 -6.25 1.47
N VAL A 58 1.66 -7.47 0.95
CA VAL A 58 2.06 -8.67 1.67
C VAL A 58 3.44 -9.08 1.16
N VAL A 59 4.37 -9.27 2.09
CA VAL A 59 5.73 -9.74 1.85
C VAL A 59 5.86 -11.13 2.45
N ASP A 60 6.24 -12.10 1.63
CA ASP A 60 6.57 -13.46 2.02
C ASP A 60 8.09 -13.65 1.87
N ASP A 61 8.80 -13.54 2.98
CA ASP A 61 10.26 -13.64 3.05
C ASP A 61 10.75 -15.07 2.74
N ILE A 62 9.89 -16.09 2.90
CA ILE A 62 10.25 -17.50 2.63
C ILE A 62 10.16 -17.79 1.13
N ARG A 63 9.14 -17.25 0.45
CA ARG A 63 8.94 -17.42 -0.99
C ARG A 63 9.65 -16.35 -1.83
N GLU A 64 10.24 -15.34 -1.20
CA GLU A 64 10.80 -14.15 -1.86
C GLU A 64 9.74 -13.44 -2.74
N GLU A 65 8.51 -13.35 -2.23
CA GLU A 65 7.37 -12.80 -2.95
C GLU A 65 6.81 -11.54 -2.28
N GLU A 66 6.52 -10.54 -3.10
CA GLU A 66 5.82 -9.32 -2.70
C GLU A 66 4.54 -9.19 -3.51
N ARG A 67 3.41 -8.96 -2.84
CA ARG A 67 2.09 -8.84 -3.48
C ARG A 67 1.36 -7.62 -2.98
N ILE A 68 0.92 -6.78 -3.91
CA ILE A 68 0.03 -5.67 -3.58
C ILE A 68 -1.38 -6.21 -3.40
N VAL A 69 -1.95 -5.97 -2.23
CA VAL A 69 -3.31 -6.39 -1.88
C VAL A 69 -4.32 -5.36 -2.31
N THR A 70 -4.07 -4.09 -2.00
CA THR A 70 -5.00 -2.99 -2.33
C THR A 70 -4.31 -1.62 -2.27
N VAL A 71 -4.95 -0.63 -2.89
CA VAL A 71 -4.55 0.78 -2.89
C VAL A 71 -5.81 1.61 -2.59
N TYR A 72 -5.71 2.58 -1.66
CA TYR A 72 -6.83 3.44 -1.28
C TYR A 72 -6.38 4.80 -0.73
N GLU A 73 -7.27 5.79 -0.80
CA GLU A 73 -7.09 7.08 -0.11
C GLU A 73 -7.41 6.91 1.38
N PRO A 74 -6.49 7.29 2.30
CA PRO A 74 -6.71 7.11 3.72
C PRO A 74 -7.75 8.12 4.27
N ASP A 75 -8.56 7.63 5.20
CA ASP A 75 -9.62 8.41 5.84
C ASP A 75 -9.14 9.02 7.17
N LYS A 76 -9.38 10.33 7.37
CA LYS A 76 -9.08 11.04 8.62
C LYS A 76 -9.89 10.53 9.81
N GLU A 77 -11.01 9.83 9.61
CA GLU A 77 -11.75 9.19 10.70
C GLU A 77 -10.97 8.01 11.29
N ARG A 78 -10.21 7.30 10.45
CA ARG A 78 -9.46 6.08 10.82
C ARG A 78 -7.97 6.31 11.05
N TRP A 79 -7.42 7.39 10.50
CA TRP A 79 -6.01 7.72 10.57
C TRP A 79 -5.78 9.08 11.23
N SER A 80 -4.56 9.29 11.74
CA SER A 80 -4.07 10.58 12.21
C SER A 80 -4.13 11.65 11.11
N ALA A 81 -3.96 12.92 11.49
CA ALA A 81 -4.06 14.03 10.55
C ALA A 81 -3.01 14.00 9.43
N ASP A 82 -1.87 13.35 9.67
CA ASP A 82 -0.79 13.10 8.71
C ASP A 82 -0.92 11.73 8.00
N TYR A 83 -2.00 10.99 8.27
CA TYR A 83 -2.32 9.67 7.72
C TYR A 83 -1.35 8.52 8.08
N LYS A 84 -0.35 8.76 8.93
CA LYS A 84 0.70 7.75 9.22
C LYS A 84 0.37 6.81 10.38
N VAL A 85 -0.59 7.16 11.24
CA VAL A 85 -0.91 6.39 12.45
C VAL A 85 -2.38 6.04 12.47
N ARG A 86 -2.70 4.75 12.58
CA ARG A 86 -4.08 4.29 12.73
C ARG A 86 -4.62 4.70 14.10
N LYS A 87 -5.84 5.22 14.13
CA LYS A 87 -6.54 5.55 15.38
C LYS A 87 -6.99 4.27 16.10
N PRO A 88 -7.01 4.27 17.44
CA PRO A 88 -7.49 3.14 18.24
C PRO A 88 -8.99 2.89 18.08
#